data_AF-A0A842QS35-F1
#
_entry.id   AF-A0A842QS35-F1
#
_cell.length_a   1.000
_cell.length_b   1.000
_cell.length_c   1.000
_cell.angle_alpha   90.00
_cell.angle_beta   90.00
_cell.angle_gamma   90.00
#
_symmetry.space_group_name_H-M   'P 1'
#
loop_
_entity.id
_entity.type
_entity.pdbx_description
1 polymer ?
#
loop_
_entity_poly.entity_id
_entity_poly.type
_entity_poly.pdbx_seq_one_letter_code
_entity_poly.pdbx_strand_id
1 'polypeptide(L)'
;MSIKRELIEEVKKQLTQKNGLPIIIASQRGKTALKIAEEIESASNVIAISEFEYTKTNKKGMKKVNVKTLENANLPIQDLREMRETLLMFDSGIKAALEVASIAYQNELVNGEYIVIAGSEKGLDTALLVNTLHPNSEAISDPLKKIKVEKILASPLIS
;
A
#
# COMPACT_ATOMS: atom_id res chain seq x y z
N MET A 1 -17.63 4.37 -3.23
CA MET A 1 -16.20 3.99 -3.23
C MET A 1 -16.13 2.55 -3.69
N SER A 2 -15.50 2.33 -4.85
CA SER A 2 -15.44 1.02 -5.52
C SER A 2 -14.10 0.34 -5.24
N ILE A 3 -14.08 -0.99 -5.21
CA ILE A 3 -12.85 -1.77 -5.28
C ILE A 3 -12.92 -2.53 -6.60
N LYS A 4 -11.91 -2.39 -7.45
CA LYS A 4 -11.89 -3.12 -8.72
C LYS A 4 -11.69 -4.62 -8.44
N ARG A 5 -12.54 -5.48 -9.01
CA ARG A 5 -12.42 -6.95 -8.85
C ARG A 5 -11.09 -7.48 -9.35
N GLU A 6 -10.61 -6.98 -10.48
CA GLU A 6 -9.32 -7.35 -11.07
C GLU A 6 -8.14 -7.13 -10.12
N LEU A 7 -8.20 -6.08 -9.29
CA LEU A 7 -7.17 -5.80 -8.29
C LEU A 7 -7.10 -6.92 -7.25
N ILE A 8 -8.26 -7.36 -6.75
CA ILE A 8 -8.33 -8.43 -5.74
C ILE A 8 -7.81 -9.74 -6.33
N GLU A 9 -8.19 -10.06 -7.57
CA GLU A 9 -7.76 -11.28 -8.25
C GLU A 9 -6.25 -11.34 -8.46
N GLU A 10 -5.63 -10.27 -8.98
CA GLU A 10 -4.17 -10.28 -9.20
C GLU A 10 -3.41 -10.27 -7.86
N VAL A 11 -3.93 -9.61 -6.81
CA VAL A 11 -3.35 -9.69 -5.46
C VAL A 11 -3.43 -11.11 -4.90
N LYS A 12 -4.60 -11.78 -4.99
CA LYS A 12 -4.76 -13.18 -4.52
C LYS A 12 -3.83 -14.14 -5.26
N LYS A 13 -3.70 -13.98 -6.57
CA LYS A 13 -2.76 -14.74 -7.39
C LYS A 13 -1.32 -14.51 -6.94
N GLN A 14 -0.94 -13.26 -6.67
CA GLN A 14 0.41 -12.94 -6.19
C GLN A 14 0.70 -13.54 -4.80
N LEU A 15 -0.27 -13.51 -3.88
CA LEU A 15 -0.16 -14.12 -2.55
C LEU A 15 -0.05 -15.64 -2.59
N THR A 16 -0.70 -16.29 -3.57
CA THR A 16 -0.60 -17.75 -3.77
C THR A 16 0.78 -18.13 -4.31
N GLN A 17 1.36 -17.30 -5.19
CA GLN A 17 2.69 -17.53 -5.75
C GLN A 17 3.82 -17.25 -4.76
N LYS A 18 3.65 -16.21 -3.93
CA LYS A 18 4.63 -15.78 -2.93
C LYS A 18 3.98 -15.86 -1.56
N ASN A 19 4.25 -16.97 -0.89
CA ASN A 19 3.56 -17.40 0.33
C ASN A 19 3.57 -16.30 1.41
N GLY A 20 2.40 -15.71 1.70
CA GLY A 20 2.17 -14.90 2.90
C GLY A 20 2.81 -13.50 2.93
N LEU A 21 2.98 -12.85 1.77
CA LEU A 21 3.53 -11.48 1.71
C LEU A 21 2.73 -10.49 2.59
N PRO A 22 3.40 -9.55 3.29
CA PRO A 22 2.72 -8.44 3.94
C PRO A 22 1.92 -7.60 2.94
N ILE A 23 0.79 -7.05 3.39
CA ILE A 23 -0.07 -6.19 2.57
C ILE A 23 -0.22 -4.84 3.27
N ILE A 24 0.23 -3.79 2.60
CA ILE A 24 0.07 -2.40 3.05
C ILE A 24 -1.08 -1.77 2.29
N ILE A 25 -2.01 -1.11 2.99
CA ILE A 25 -3.17 -0.49 2.37
C ILE A 25 -3.23 0.99 2.74
N ALA A 26 -3.24 1.87 1.74
CA ALA A 26 -3.58 3.27 1.92
C ALA A 26 -5.10 3.40 2.12
N SER A 27 -5.53 3.85 3.31
CA SER A 27 -6.95 4.07 3.57
C SER A 27 -7.14 5.22 4.53
N GLN A 28 -7.65 6.36 4.06
CA GLN A 28 -7.85 7.55 4.91
C GLN A 28 -8.89 7.35 6.02
N ARG A 29 -9.94 6.56 5.76
CA ARG A 29 -11.05 6.36 6.72
C ARG A 29 -11.15 4.92 7.23
N GLY A 30 -10.31 4.00 6.76
CA GLY A 30 -10.26 2.59 7.18
C GLY A 30 -11.33 1.68 6.56
N LYS A 31 -12.41 2.22 5.97
CA LYS A 31 -13.49 1.40 5.37
C LYS A 31 -13.02 0.52 4.22
N THR A 32 -12.08 0.99 3.41
CA THR A 32 -11.56 0.19 2.29
C THR A 32 -10.56 -0.86 2.72
N ALA A 33 -9.72 -0.55 3.72
CA ALA A 33 -8.83 -1.54 4.32
C ALA A 33 -9.61 -2.70 4.92
N LEU A 34 -10.72 -2.42 5.61
CA LEU A 34 -11.63 -3.44 6.13
C LEU A 34 -12.15 -4.39 5.06
N LYS A 35 -12.72 -3.84 3.98
CA LYS A 35 -13.29 -4.64 2.90
C LYS A 35 -12.24 -5.52 2.23
N ILE A 36 -11.06 -4.96 1.93
CA ILE A 36 -9.98 -5.75 1.33
C ILE A 36 -9.50 -6.85 2.28
N ALA A 37 -9.37 -6.56 3.57
CA ALA A 37 -8.95 -7.56 4.55
C ALA A 37 -9.98 -8.68 4.72
N GLU A 38 -11.28 -8.38 4.58
CA GLU A 38 -12.35 -9.39 4.59
C GLU A 38 -12.31 -10.26 3.33
N GLU A 39 -12.00 -9.68 2.16
CA GLU A 39 -11.97 -10.42 0.89
C GLU A 39 -10.67 -11.22 0.67
N ILE A 40 -9.57 -10.78 1.27
CA ILE A 40 -8.28 -11.47 1.27
C ILE A 40 -8.17 -12.23 2.58
N GLU A 41 -8.74 -13.43 2.62
CA GLU A 41 -8.80 -14.35 3.79
C GLU A 41 -7.41 -14.67 4.41
N SER A 42 -6.32 -14.27 3.76
CA SER A 42 -4.92 -14.34 4.20
C SER A 42 -4.52 -13.26 5.22
N ALA A 43 -5.47 -12.75 6.00
CA ALA A 43 -5.40 -11.49 6.76
C ALA A 43 -4.36 -11.41 7.91
N SER A 44 -3.40 -12.34 8.01
CA SER A 44 -2.42 -12.36 9.10
C SER A 44 -1.39 -11.22 9.04
N ASN A 45 -1.18 -10.59 7.88
CA ASN A 45 -0.17 -9.52 7.71
C ASN A 45 -0.70 -8.27 6.96
N VAL A 46 -1.95 -7.85 7.21
CA VAL A 46 -2.49 -6.61 6.63
C VAL A 46 -2.23 -5.42 7.55
N ILE A 47 -1.70 -4.33 6.99
CA ILE A 47 -1.44 -3.07 7.69
C ILE A 47 -2.11 -1.92 6.93
N ALA A 48 -3.03 -1.23 7.61
CA ALA A 48 -3.67 -0.02 7.10
C ALA A 48 -2.91 1.23 7.55
N ILE A 49 -2.58 2.11 6.61
CA ILE A 49 -1.86 3.35 6.86
C ILE A 49 -2.74 4.55 6.49
N SER A 50 -2.75 5.56 7.35
CA SER A 50 -3.51 6.81 7.19
C SER A 50 -2.80 8.02 7.78
N GLU A 51 -2.95 9.15 7.12
CA GLU A 51 -2.65 10.49 7.65
C GLU A 51 -3.60 10.86 8.81
N PHE A 52 -4.84 10.38 8.78
CA PHE A 52 -5.88 10.69 9.78
C PHE A 52 -6.13 9.56 10.76
N GLU A 53 -6.68 9.90 11.92
CA GLU A 53 -7.18 8.92 12.87
C GLU A 53 -8.50 8.26 12.38
N TYR A 54 -8.56 6.95 12.52
CA TYR A 54 -9.72 6.13 12.29
C TYR A 54 -10.75 6.27 13.41
N THR A 55 -12.02 6.19 13.01
CA THR A 55 -13.12 6.13 13.98
C THR A 55 -13.03 4.87 14.85
N LYS A 56 -13.51 4.95 16.10
CA LYS A 56 -13.57 3.81 17.03
C LYS A 56 -14.27 2.59 16.41
N THR A 57 -15.30 2.81 15.59
CA THR A 57 -16.03 1.73 14.89
C THR A 57 -15.14 1.01 13.90
N ASN A 58 -14.39 1.75 13.07
CA ASN A 58 -13.51 1.14 12.07
C ASN A 58 -12.31 0.45 12.73
N LYS A 59 -11.73 1.04 13.79
CA LYS A 59 -10.67 0.39 14.59
C LYS A 59 -11.12 -0.96 15.15
N LYS A 60 -12.33 -1.03 15.71
CA LYS A 60 -12.92 -2.27 16.21
C LYS A 60 -13.11 -3.30 15.10
N GLY A 61 -13.59 -2.88 13.92
CA GLY A 61 -13.67 -3.74 12.75
C GLY A 61 -12.31 -4.32 12.37
N MET A 62 -11.30 -3.45 12.25
CA MET A 62 -9.96 -3.82 11.78
C MET A 62 -9.30 -4.81 12.74
N LYS A 63 -9.48 -4.60 14.04
CA LYS A 63 -9.00 -5.53 15.07
C LYS A 63 -9.66 -6.93 14.97
N LYS A 64 -10.93 -7.02 14.57
CA LYS A 64 -11.62 -8.33 14.41
C LYS A 64 -11.06 -9.15 13.26
N VAL A 65 -10.61 -8.47 12.20
CA VAL A 65 -9.99 -9.10 11.03
C VAL A 65 -8.45 -9.05 11.07
N ASN A 66 -7.87 -8.81 12.26
CA ASN A 66 -6.42 -8.79 12.51
C ASN A 66 -5.61 -7.78 11.67
N VAL A 67 -6.24 -6.69 11.23
CA VAL A 67 -5.55 -5.59 10.53
C VAL A 67 -4.83 -4.71 11.54
N LYS A 68 -3.52 -4.54 11.37
CA LYS A 68 -2.72 -3.54 12.11
C LYS A 68 -2.97 -2.15 11.50
N THR A 69 -2.87 -1.11 12.32
CA THR A 69 -3.12 0.27 11.88
C THR A 69 -1.96 1.18 12.24
N LEU A 70 -1.54 2.01 11.29
CA LEU A 70 -0.67 3.16 11.52
C LEU A 70 -1.43 4.44 11.14
N GLU A 71 -1.63 5.31 12.11
CA GLU A 71 -2.45 6.53 11.99
C GLU A 71 -1.58 7.75 12.28
N ASN A 72 -2.02 8.94 11.85
CA ASN A 72 -1.23 10.17 11.98
C ASN A 72 0.15 10.04 11.33
N ALA A 73 0.23 9.29 10.23
CA ALA A 73 1.48 9.09 9.50
C ALA A 73 1.88 10.37 8.77
N ASN A 74 3.17 10.70 8.82
CA ASN A 74 3.74 11.75 7.98
C ASN A 74 3.77 11.29 6.51
N LEU A 75 3.64 12.24 5.57
CA LEU A 75 3.55 11.94 4.13
C LEU A 75 4.83 12.38 3.39
N PRO A 76 5.90 11.57 3.42
CA PRO A 76 7.22 11.96 2.92
C PRO A 76 7.28 12.28 1.42
N ILE A 77 6.42 11.68 0.60
CA ILE A 77 6.36 11.93 -0.83
C ILE A 77 5.43 13.11 -1.13
N GLN A 78 4.32 13.25 -0.40
CA GLN A 78 3.38 14.35 -0.57
C GLN A 78 4.06 15.72 -0.38
N ASP A 79 4.98 15.80 0.58
CA ASP A 79 5.70 17.03 0.93
C ASP A 79 6.86 17.35 -0.02
N LEU A 80 7.31 16.38 -0.83
CA LEU A 80 8.36 16.54 -1.83
C LEU A 80 7.74 16.77 -3.21
N ARG A 81 7.60 18.04 -3.60
CA ARG A 81 6.89 18.47 -4.81
C ARG A 81 7.35 17.72 -6.07
N GLU A 82 8.65 17.67 -6.32
CA GLU A 82 9.20 17.08 -7.54
C GLU A 82 8.87 15.59 -7.64
N MET A 83 8.98 14.88 -6.52
CA MET A 83 8.66 13.45 -6.44
C MET A 83 7.16 13.21 -6.59
N ARG A 84 6.33 14.00 -5.89
CA ARG A 84 4.88 13.96 -6.00
C ARG A 84 4.43 14.17 -7.44
N GLU A 85 4.88 15.25 -8.09
CA GLU A 85 4.50 15.58 -9.47
C GLU A 85 4.97 14.51 -10.44
N THR A 86 6.18 13.97 -10.27
CA THR A 86 6.69 12.86 -11.09
C THR A 86 5.81 11.62 -10.97
N LEU A 87 5.42 11.22 -9.76
CA LEU A 87 4.57 10.03 -9.57
C LEU A 87 3.14 10.25 -10.06
N LEU A 88 2.63 11.47 -9.96
CA LEU A 88 1.33 11.86 -10.51
C LEU A 88 1.30 11.84 -12.04
N MET A 89 2.45 11.89 -12.73
CA MET A 89 2.50 11.65 -14.20
C MET A 89 2.02 10.24 -14.56
N PHE A 90 2.21 9.26 -13.67
CA PHE A 90 1.71 7.91 -13.86
C PHE A 90 0.24 7.85 -13.43
N ASP A 91 -0.02 7.92 -12.12
CA ASP A 91 -1.38 7.98 -11.59
C ASP A 91 -1.39 8.35 -10.10
N SER A 92 -2.50 8.91 -9.63
CA SER A 92 -2.73 9.20 -8.21
C SER A 92 -2.61 7.97 -7.30
N GLY A 93 -3.07 6.80 -7.76
CA GLY A 93 -2.95 5.54 -7.04
C GLY A 93 -1.51 5.05 -6.93
N ILE A 94 -0.67 5.26 -7.96
CA ILE A 94 0.76 4.91 -7.92
C ILE A 94 1.49 5.79 -6.90
N LYS A 95 1.26 7.11 -6.96
CA LYS A 95 1.78 8.05 -5.96
C LYS A 95 1.37 7.62 -4.55
N ALA A 96 0.08 7.37 -4.32
CA ALA A 96 -0.43 6.99 -3.01
C ALA A 96 0.11 5.63 -2.52
N ALA A 97 0.32 4.66 -3.43
CA ALA A 97 0.94 3.38 -3.09
C ALA A 97 2.38 3.58 -2.63
N LEU A 98 3.19 4.34 -3.37
CA LEU A 98 4.59 4.58 -3.00
C LEU A 98 4.73 5.40 -1.72
N GLU A 99 3.78 6.30 -1.45
CA GLU A 99 3.68 7.05 -0.19
C GLU A 99 3.62 6.09 1.01
N VAL A 100 2.62 5.21 1.04
CA VAL A 100 2.45 4.28 2.16
C VAL A 100 3.50 3.16 2.16
N ALA A 101 4.07 2.82 1.00
CA ALA A 101 5.21 1.92 0.92
C ALA A 101 6.42 2.49 1.67
N SER A 102 6.71 3.77 1.46
CA SER A 102 7.78 4.48 2.15
C SER A 102 7.52 4.58 3.65
N ILE A 103 6.30 4.94 4.04
CA ILE A 103 5.91 5.02 5.46
C ILE A 103 6.09 3.66 6.13
N ALA A 104 5.62 2.57 5.49
CA ALA A 104 5.75 1.22 6.03
C ALA A 104 7.23 0.83 6.25
N TYR A 105 8.10 1.15 5.28
CA TYR A 105 9.53 0.87 5.38
C TYR A 105 10.21 1.70 6.49
N GLN A 106 9.94 3.01 6.54
CA GLN A 106 10.52 3.92 7.55
C GLN A 106 10.10 3.57 8.99
N ASN A 107 8.93 2.94 9.16
CA ASN A 107 8.44 2.47 10.45
C ASN A 107 8.76 0.99 10.72
N GLU A 108 9.66 0.39 9.92
CA GLU A 108 10.12 -1.01 10.07
C GLU A 108 8.98 -2.04 10.07
N LEU A 109 7.87 -1.72 9.42
CA LEU A 109 6.67 -2.58 9.36
C LEU A 109 6.82 -3.70 8.33
N VAL A 110 7.78 -3.58 7.43
CA VAL A 110 8.03 -4.49 6.31
C VAL A 110 9.54 -4.64 6.08
N ASN A 111 9.95 -5.82 5.64
CA ASN A 111 11.30 -6.12 5.16
C ASN A 111 11.21 -7.15 4.03
N GLY A 112 11.93 -6.93 2.93
CA GLY A 112 11.86 -7.74 1.72
C GLY A 112 10.68 -7.35 0.84
N GLU A 113 10.06 -8.36 0.22
CA GLU A 113 8.93 -8.18 -0.69
C GLU A 113 7.60 -8.00 0.05
N TYR A 114 6.76 -7.10 -0.44
CA TYR A 114 5.41 -6.87 0.09
C TYR A 114 4.50 -6.26 -0.98
N ILE A 115 3.19 -6.39 -0.77
CA ILE A 115 2.17 -5.83 -1.65
C ILE A 115 1.70 -4.51 -1.07
N VAL A 116 1.52 -3.50 -1.91
CA VAL A 116 0.96 -2.21 -1.53
C VAL A 116 -0.27 -1.93 -2.37
N ILE A 117 -1.37 -1.61 -1.70
CA ILE A 117 -2.66 -1.31 -2.32
C ILE A 117 -3.04 0.12 -1.98
N ALA A 118 -3.37 0.89 -3.01
CA ALA A 118 -3.87 2.24 -2.89
C ALA A 118 -4.88 2.51 -4.00
N GLY A 119 -5.29 3.77 -4.11
CA GLY A 119 -5.98 4.20 -5.30
C GLY A 119 -6.32 5.67 -5.29
N SER A 120 -7.07 6.06 -6.31
CA SER A 120 -7.54 7.42 -6.51
C SER A 120 -8.72 7.78 -5.60
N GLU A 121 -9.24 9.00 -5.73
CA GLU A 121 -10.47 9.45 -5.04
C GLU A 121 -11.69 8.55 -5.31
N LYS A 122 -11.65 7.75 -6.38
CA LYS A 122 -12.75 6.85 -6.80
C LYS A 122 -12.76 5.53 -6.02
N GLY A 123 -11.66 5.15 -5.38
CA GLY A 123 -11.55 3.89 -4.65
C GLY A 123 -10.16 3.26 -4.69
N LEU A 124 -10.09 1.96 -4.43
CA LEU A 124 -8.84 1.20 -4.57
C LEU A 124 -8.77 0.61 -5.98
N ASP A 125 -7.76 1.06 -6.73
CA ASP A 125 -7.58 0.77 -8.15
C ASP A 125 -6.13 0.43 -8.52
N THR A 126 -5.20 0.57 -7.57
CA THR A 126 -3.77 0.35 -7.80
C THR A 126 -3.19 -0.63 -6.78
N ALA A 127 -2.46 -1.64 -7.25
CA ALA A 127 -1.71 -2.58 -6.44
C ALA A 127 -0.31 -2.81 -7.02
N LEU A 128 0.71 -2.72 -6.18
CA LEU A 128 2.12 -2.89 -6.54
C LEU A 128 2.74 -4.02 -5.72
N LEU A 129 3.61 -4.81 -6.34
CA LEU A 129 4.60 -5.63 -5.63
C LEU A 129 5.88 -4.79 -5.52
N VAL A 130 6.32 -4.56 -4.30
CA VAL A 130 7.51 -3.77 -3.99
C VAL A 130 8.48 -4.58 -3.14
N ASN A 131 9.74 -4.15 -3.12
CA ASN A 131 10.80 -4.79 -2.38
C ASN A 131 11.69 -3.74 -1.70
N THR A 132 11.96 -3.90 -0.40
CA THR A 132 12.92 -3.04 0.32
C THR A 132 14.37 -3.36 -0.04
N LEU A 133 14.62 -4.54 -0.63
CA LEU A 133 15.94 -4.97 -1.08
C LEU A 133 16.17 -4.50 -2.51
N HIS A 134 16.69 -3.28 -2.67
CA HIS A 134 17.12 -2.76 -3.96
C HIS A 134 18.58 -3.18 -4.25
N PRO A 135 18.90 -3.82 -5.39
CA PRO A 135 20.27 -4.29 -5.68
C PRO A 135 21.33 -3.19 -5.60
N ASN A 136 20.95 -1.97 -5.97
CA ASN A 136 21.78 -0.77 -5.88
C ASN A 136 21.48 0.09 -4.64
N SER A 137 20.91 -0.46 -3.56
CA SER A 137 20.51 0.30 -2.36
C SER A 137 21.66 1.09 -1.75
N GLU A 138 22.89 0.59 -1.85
CA GLU A 138 24.11 1.26 -1.37
C GLU A 138 24.47 2.50 -2.21
N ALA A 139 24.11 2.50 -3.49
CA ALA A 139 24.34 3.65 -4.39
C ALA A 139 23.23 4.71 -4.31
N ILE A 140 22.16 4.44 -3.57
CA ILE A 140 21.01 5.34 -3.41
C ILE A 140 21.14 6.05 -2.07
N SER A 141 21.48 7.34 -2.12
CA SER A 141 21.66 8.18 -0.92
C SER A 141 20.35 8.46 -0.18
N ASP A 142 19.24 8.54 -0.90
CA ASP A 142 17.92 8.88 -0.35
C ASP A 142 17.15 7.61 0.07
N PRO A 143 16.84 7.42 1.36
CA PRO A 143 16.07 6.28 1.85
C PRO A 143 14.71 6.09 1.16
N LEU A 144 14.05 7.17 0.74
CA LEU A 144 12.76 7.10 0.03
C LEU A 144 12.88 6.40 -1.32
N LYS A 145 14.07 6.43 -1.91
CA LYS A 145 14.37 5.84 -3.22
C LYS A 145 14.89 4.41 -3.12
N LYS A 146 15.03 3.86 -1.91
CA LYS A 146 15.54 2.49 -1.69
C LYS A 146 14.48 1.40 -1.90
N ILE A 147 13.21 1.79 -2.07
CA ILE A 147 12.14 0.84 -2.40
C ILE A 147 12.15 0.60 -3.91
N LYS A 148 12.19 -0.66 -4.32
CA LYS A 148 12.07 -1.07 -5.71
C LYS A 148 10.64 -1.52 -6.01
N VAL A 149 10.05 -1.01 -7.08
CA VAL A 149 8.82 -1.60 -7.64
C VAL A 149 9.22 -2.79 -8.52
N GLU A 150 8.82 -3.99 -8.12
CA GLU A 150 9.12 -5.22 -8.87
C GLU A 150 8.07 -5.49 -9.95
N LYS A 151 6.79 -5.22 -9.64
CA LYS A 151 5.68 -5.47 -10.55
C LYS A 151 4.50 -4.55 -10.24
N ILE A 152 3.84 -4.04 -11.27
CA ILE A 152 2.51 -3.43 -11.14
C ILE A 152 1.50 -4.57 -11.28
N LEU A 153 0.76 -4.85 -10.20
CA LEU A 153 -0.26 -5.91 -10.18
C LEU A 153 -1.58 -5.40 -10.78
N ALA A 154 -1.99 -4.21 -10.40
CA ALA A 154 -3.14 -3.54 -10.95
C ALA A 154 -2.89 -2.03 -10.98
N SER A 155 -3.36 -1.35 -12.02
CA SER A 155 -3.39 0.10 -12.10
C SER A 155 -4.28 0.51 -13.28
N PRO A 156 -5.03 1.62 -13.20
CA PRO A 156 -5.81 2.13 -14.33
C PRO A 156 -5.03 2.31 -15.64
N LEU A 157 -3.69 2.36 -15.59
CA LEU A 157 -2.83 2.47 -16.76
C LEU A 157 -2.65 1.17 -17.55
N ILE A 158 -2.86 0.02 -16.91
CA ILE A 158 -2.57 -1.30 -17.48
C ILE A 158 -3.73 -2.30 -17.36
N SER A 159 -4.79 -1.94 -16.64
CA SER A 159 -6.01 -2.72 -16.42
C SER A 159 -7.21 -2.14 -17.17
#